data_AF-A0A5Q4G0H0-F1
#
_entry.id   AF-A0A5Q4G0H0-F1
#
_cell.length_a   1.000
_cell.length_b   1.000
_cell.length_c   1.000
_cell.angle_alpha   90.00
_cell.angle_beta   90.00
_cell.angle_gamma   90.00
#
_symmetry.space_group_name_H-M   'P 1'
#
loop_
_entity.id
_entity.type
_entity.pdbx_description
1 polymer ?
#
loop_
_entity_poly.entity_id
_entity_poly.type
_entity_poly.pdbx_seq_one_letter_code
_entity_poly.pdbx_strand_id
1 'polypeptide(L)' 'MNAILSKAVAVAATTAAAAGAKRVAEIGWERATGNRPPTAVDVVNDRDLRDLVVWVAVVTVAVAVARTLAQKGADRLN' A
#
# COMPACT_ATOMS: atom_id res chain seq x y z
N MET A 1 17.28 -22.47 -10.59
CA MET A 1 16.14 -22.09 -9.71
C MET A 1 14.87 -22.21 -10.54
N ASN A 2 13.89 -23.03 -10.12
CA ASN A 2 12.71 -23.33 -10.94
C ASN A 2 11.81 -22.08 -11.06
N ALA A 3 11.37 -21.70 -12.26
CA ALA A 3 10.71 -20.40 -12.50
C ALA A 3 9.45 -20.17 -11.65
N ILE A 4 8.79 -21.25 -11.24
CA ILE A 4 7.61 -21.23 -10.35
C ILE A 4 7.99 -20.77 -8.93
N LEU A 5 9.13 -21.23 -8.39
CA LEU A 5 9.61 -20.85 -7.06
C LEU A 5 9.98 -19.37 -7.01
N SER A 6 10.66 -18.85 -8.04
CA SER A 6 11.01 -17.43 -8.12
C SER A 6 9.78 -16.53 -8.17
N LYS A 7 8.72 -16.94 -8.89
CA LYS A 7 7.44 -16.22 -8.91
C LYS A 7 6.75 -16.24 -7.55
N ALA A 8 6.71 -17.38 -6.87
CA ALA A 8 6.12 -17.49 -5.54
C ALA A 8 6.81 -16.59 -4.52
N VAL A 9 8.15 -16.55 -4.53
CA VAL A 9 8.95 -15.67 -3.66
C VAL A 9 8.70 -14.19 -3.99
N ALA A 10 8.62 -13.82 -5.28
CA ALA A 10 8.30 -12.45 -5.68
C ALA A 10 6.89 -12.01 -5.24
N VAL A 11 5.91 -12.92 -5.31
CA VAL A 11 4.55 -12.67 -4.80
C VAL A 11 4.56 -12.50 -3.28
N ALA A 12 5.27 -13.35 -2.55
CA ALA A 12 5.39 -13.23 -1.08
C ALA A 12 6.11 -11.93 -0.66
N ALA A 13 7.16 -11.53 -1.37
CA ALA A 13 7.89 -10.29 -1.10
C ALA A 13 7.02 -9.05 -1.39
N THR A 14 6.22 -9.07 -2.46
CA THR A 14 5.32 -7.96 -2.79
C THR A 14 4.14 -7.84 -1.83
N THR A 15 3.57 -8.95 -1.33
CA THR A 15 2.53 -8.88 -0.30
C THR A 15 3.08 -8.38 1.04
N ALA A 16 4.29 -8.80 1.43
CA ALA A 16 4.95 -8.26 2.61
C ALA A 16 5.25 -6.76 2.48
N ALA A 17 5.74 -6.33 1.32
CA ALA A 17 5.97 -4.92 1.02
C ALA A 17 4.67 -4.10 1.01
N ALA A 18 3.57 -4.67 0.48
CA ALA A 18 2.26 -4.03 0.51
C ALA A 18 1.72 -3.87 1.94
N ALA A 19 1.92 -4.86 2.81
CA ALA A 19 1.57 -4.75 4.23
C ALA A 19 2.39 -3.65 4.94
N GLY A 20 3.70 -3.56 4.65
CA GLY A 20 4.55 -2.49 5.15
C GLY A 20 4.13 -1.11 4.64
N ALA A 21 3.86 -0.98 3.33
CA ALA A 21 3.40 0.27 2.72
C ALA A 21 2.06 0.72 3.29
N LYS A 22 1.13 -0.22 3.54
CA LYS A 22 -0.13 0.07 4.22
C LYS A 22 0.12 0.65 5.61
N ARG A 23 0.98 0.03 6.42
CA ARG A 23 1.33 0.52 7.78
C ARG A 23 1.89 1.94 7.77
N VAL A 24 2.78 2.23 6.82
CA VAL A 24 3.38 3.57 6.65
C VAL A 24 2.31 4.58 6.25
N ALA A 25 1.43 4.22 5.33
CA ALA A 25 0.30 5.06 4.95
C ALA A 25 -0.62 5.32 6.15
N GLU A 26 -0.90 4.31 6.99
CA GLU A 26 -1.78 4.44 8.16
C GLU A 26 -1.21 5.48 9.13
N ILE A 27 0.08 5.38 9.43
CA ILE A 27 0.80 6.34 10.29
C ILE A 27 0.80 7.74 9.65
N GLY A 28 1.02 7.83 8.34
CA GLY A 28 1.00 9.11 7.62
C GLY A 28 -0.35 9.80 7.70
N TRP A 29 -1.44 9.03 7.57
CA TRP A 29 -2.80 9.52 7.70
C TRP A 29 -3.13 10.00 9.11
N GLU A 30 -2.80 9.19 10.12
CA GLU A 30 -3.00 9.53 11.53
C GLU A 30 -2.26 10.83 11.89
N ARG A 31 -1.03 11.00 11.37
CA ARG A 31 -0.27 12.24 11.57
C ARG A 31 -0.85 13.45 10.84
N ALA A 32 -1.36 13.27 9.63
CA ALA A 32 -1.88 14.36 8.81
C ALA A 32 -3.27 14.83 9.27
N THR A 33 -4.12 13.90 9.70
CA THR A 33 -5.54 14.16 9.99
C THR A 33 -5.87 14.12 11.48
N GLY A 34 -5.00 13.55 12.32
CA GLY A 34 -5.27 13.28 13.73
C GLY A 34 -6.27 12.14 13.97
N ASN A 35 -6.79 11.52 12.91
CA ASN A 35 -7.82 10.49 12.97
C ASN A 35 -7.30 9.16 12.42
N ARG A 36 -7.92 8.06 12.85
CA ARG A 36 -7.65 6.75 12.26
C ARG A 36 -8.03 6.75 10.77
N PRO A 37 -7.36 5.95 9.94
CA PRO A 37 -7.70 5.82 8.53
C PRO A 37 -9.14 5.32 8.36
N PRO A 38 -9.92 5.92 7.46
CA PRO A 38 -11.31 5.51 7.23
C PRO A 38 -11.34 4.09 6.68
N THR A 39 -12.29 3.29 7.17
CA THR A 39 -12.53 1.94 6.65
C THR A 39 -13.90 1.86 5.99
N ALA A 40 -14.08 0.88 5.09
CA ALA A 40 -15.34 0.71 4.37
C ALA A 40 -16.55 0.42 5.28
N VAL A 41 -16.31 -0.04 6.52
CA VAL A 41 -17.34 -0.28 7.52
C VAL A 41 -17.72 0.98 8.32
N ASP A 42 -16.92 2.04 8.23
CA ASP A 42 -17.15 3.31 8.96
C ASP A 42 -17.89 4.36 8.12
N VAL A 43 -18.33 4.02 6.89
CA VAL A 43 -19.02 4.96 6.00
C VAL A 43 -20.48 5.06 6.38
N VAL A 44 -20.86 6.17 7.02
CA VAL A 44 -22.25 6.43 7.42
C VAL A 44 -22.85 7.59 6.62
N ASN A 45 -22.03 8.55 6.18
CA ASN A 45 -22.46 9.71 5.39
C ASN A 45 -21.53 10.01 4.20
N ASP A 46 -21.96 10.91 3.30
CA ASP A 46 -21.22 11.32 2.09
C ASP A 46 -19.79 11.86 2.38
N ARG A 47 -19.60 12.48 3.55
CA ARG A 47 -18.29 12.95 3.99
C ARG A 47 -17.32 11.79 4.24
N ASP A 48 -17.80 10.73 4.87
CA ASP A 48 -17.01 9.53 5.18
C ASP A 48 -16.65 8.77 3.89
N LEU A 49 -17.55 8.81 2.89
CA LEU A 49 -17.29 8.27 1.57
C LEU A 49 -16.15 9.03 0.85
N ARG A 50 -16.14 10.37 0.92
CA ARG A 50 -15.05 11.19 0.37
C ARG A 50 -13.72 10.86 1.03
N ASP A 51 -13.69 10.81 2.36
CA ASP A 51 -12.46 10.51 3.10
C ASP A 51 -11.95 9.09 2.80
N LEU A 52 -12.85 8.12 2.63
CA LEU A 52 -12.51 6.77 2.18
C LEU A 52 -11.88 6.78 0.78
N VAL A 53 -12.46 7.52 -0.18
CA VAL A 53 -11.92 7.62 -1.54
C VAL A 53 -10.53 8.24 -1.53
N VAL A 54 -10.32 9.31 -0.75
CA VAL A 54 -9.00 9.95 -0.60
C VAL A 54 -8.00 8.97 0.01
N TRP A 55 -8.39 8.25 1.05
CA TRP A 55 -7.54 7.24 1.68
C TRP A 55 -7.15 6.11 0.71
N VAL A 56 -8.12 5.58 -0.05
CA VAL A 56 -7.86 4.56 -1.08
C VAL A 56 -6.89 5.09 -2.14
N ALA A 57 -7.02 6.35 -2.55
CA ALA A 57 -6.09 6.99 -3.48
C ALA A 57 -4.67 7.08 -2.88
N VAL A 58 -4.54 7.46 -1.60
CA VAL A 58 -3.23 7.51 -0.92
C VAL A 58 -2.57 6.13 -0.87
N VAL A 59 -3.32 5.09 -0.50
CA VAL A 59 -2.79 3.72 -0.42
C VAL A 59 -2.38 3.20 -1.80
N THR A 60 -3.17 3.44 -2.84
CA THR A 60 -2.84 3.02 -4.21
C THR A 60 -1.58 3.70 -4.73
N VAL A 61 -1.41 5.00 -4.47
CA VAL A 61 -0.18 5.73 -4.80
C VAL A 61 1.02 5.18 -4.02
N ALA A 62 0.87 4.94 -2.71
CA ALA A 62 1.94 4.39 -1.89
C ALA A 62 2.40 3.00 -2.39
N VAL A 63 1.45 2.12 -2.74
CA VAL A 63 1.74 0.80 -3.30
C VAL A 63 2.39 0.91 -4.67
N ALA A 64 1.94 1.81 -5.54
CA ALA A 64 2.55 2.03 -6.85
C ALA A 64 4.01 2.49 -6.71
N VAL A 65 4.30 3.45 -5.83
CA VAL A 65 5.66 3.93 -5.55
C VAL A 65 6.52 2.79 -5.00
N ALA A 66 6.02 2.02 -4.03
CA ALA A 66 6.74 0.87 -3.48
C ALA A 66 7.09 -0.16 -4.56
N ARG A 67 6.15 -0.44 -5.48
CA ARG A 67 6.37 -1.34 -6.61
C ARG A 67 7.44 -0.81 -7.57
N THR A 68 7.38 0.48 -7.93
CA THR A 68 8.38 1.11 -8.79
C THR A 68 9.77 1.09 -8.16
N LEU A 69 9.88 1.35 -6.86
CA LEU A 69 11.15 1.28 -6.14
C LEU A 69 11.69 -0.16 -6.08
N ALA A 70 10.82 -1.14 -5.83
CA ALA A 70 11.20 -2.55 -5.85
C ALA A 70 11.69 -3.00 -7.23
N GLN A 71 11.03 -2.57 -8.31
CA GLN A 71 11.47 -2.83 -9.69
C GLN A 71 12.83 -2.19 -9.98
N LYS A 72 13.00 -0.90 -9.64
CA LYS A 72 14.31 -0.22 -9.79
C LYS A 72 15.42 -0.85 -8.96
N GLY A 73 15.10 -1.37 -7.77
CA GLY A 73 16.05 -2.12 -6.93
C GLY A 73 16.44 -3.45 -7.55
N ALA A 74 15.48 -4.16 -8.15
CA ALA A 74 15.72 -5.40 -8.86
C ALA A 74 16.57 -5.18 -10.13
N ASP A 75 16.33 -4.09 -10.87
CA ASP A 75 17.11 -3.72 -12.06
C ASP A 75 18.56 -3.33 -11.73
N ARG A 76 18.85 -2.88 -10.51
CA ARG A 76 20.21 -2.56 -10.04
C ARG A 76 21.01 -3.77 -9.57
N LEU A 77 20.35 -4.91 -9.33
CA LEU A 77 20.96 -6.14 -8.83
C LEU A 77 21.26 -7.15 -9.96
N ASN A 78 20.95 -6.80 -11.21
CA ASN A 78 21.17 -7.59 -12.42
C ASN A 78 22.18 -6.87 -13.32
#